data_AF-A0A6I9PXD6-F1
#
_entry.id   AF-A0A6I9PXD6-F1
#
_cell.length_a   1.000
_cell.length_b   1.000
_cell.length_c   1.000
_cell.angle_alpha   90.00
_cell.angle_beta   90.00
_cell.angle_gamma   90.00
#
_symmetry.space_group_name_H-M   'P 1'
#
loop_
_entity.id
_entity.type
_entity.pdbx_description
1 polymer ?
#
loop_
_entity_poly.entity_id
_entity_poly.type
_entity_poly.pdbx_seq_one_letter_code
_entity_poly.pdbx_strand_id
1 'polypeptide(L)'
;MLPILLDLLDTNSASELRPLTGLLRNLARHSTNKDHIAKNTVNILVTKLPSDGLQKTPCSEVVVNICGALNHLVTCSSLAARDVSYFNGLPKLIGIKTSHDNSSGGLKAARAASTVLCNMFQYSKLHRDYKLKGFAACRLFLQ
;
A
#
# COMPACT_ATOMS: atom_id res chain seq x y z
N MET A 1 -2.17 -12.11 -18.47
CA MET A 1 -2.69 -12.56 -17.15
C MET A 1 -2.89 -11.41 -16.18
N LEU A 2 -1.90 -10.53 -15.96
CA LEU A 2 -2.05 -9.35 -15.09
C LEU A 2 -3.29 -8.46 -15.39
N PRO A 3 -3.62 -8.09 -16.65
CA PRO A 3 -4.78 -7.21 -16.92
C PRO A 3 -6.12 -7.81 -16.49
N ILE A 4 -6.31 -9.12 -16.59
CA ILE A 4 -7.55 -9.80 -16.17
C ILE A 4 -7.69 -9.73 -14.64
N LEU A 5 -6.58 -9.94 -13.91
CA LEU A 5 -6.57 -9.84 -12.45
C LEU A 5 -6.84 -8.41 -11.96
N LEU A 6 -6.39 -7.41 -12.72
CA LEU A 6 -6.65 -6.01 -12.41
C LEU A 6 -8.12 -5.64 -12.61
N ASP A 7 -8.76 -6.19 -13.64
CA ASP A 7 -10.19 -6.03 -13.92
C ASP A 7 -11.04 -6.66 -12.79
N LEU A 8 -10.66 -7.87 -12.34
CA LEU A 8 -11.28 -8.55 -11.19
C LEU A 8 -11.12 -7.79 -9.86
N LEU A 9 -10.06 -6.99 -9.71
CA LEU A 9 -9.85 -6.18 -8.50
C LEU A 9 -10.77 -4.96 -8.43
N ASP A 10 -11.45 -4.58 -9.52
CA ASP A 10 -12.40 -3.48 -9.51
C ASP A 10 -13.71 -3.86 -8.76
N THR A 11 -13.95 -5.15 -8.54
CA THR A 11 -15.03 -5.65 -7.70
C THR A 11 -15.01 -5.06 -6.27
N ASN A 12 -16.21 -4.78 -5.73
CA ASN A 12 -16.43 -4.33 -4.34
C ASN A 12 -16.75 -5.48 -3.36
N SER A 13 -16.81 -6.72 -3.82
CA SER A 13 -17.08 -7.89 -2.97
C SER A 13 -15.84 -8.25 -2.14
N ALA A 14 -16.00 -8.21 -0.81
CA ALA A 14 -14.92 -8.53 0.12
C ALA A 14 -14.46 -10.00 0.06
N SER A 15 -15.30 -10.89 -0.50
CA SER A 15 -15.02 -12.31 -0.73
C SER A 15 -14.07 -12.55 -1.89
N GLU A 16 -14.13 -11.71 -2.95
CA GLU A 16 -13.20 -11.79 -4.08
C GLU A 16 -11.92 -11.00 -3.83
N LEU A 17 -12.02 -9.85 -3.15
CA LEU A 17 -10.86 -9.01 -2.85
C LEU A 17 -9.81 -9.75 -2.01
N ARG A 18 -10.20 -10.63 -1.09
CA ARG A 18 -9.26 -11.41 -0.27
C ARG A 18 -8.32 -12.30 -1.10
N PRO A 19 -8.81 -13.27 -1.88
CA PRO A 19 -7.95 -14.13 -2.71
C PRO A 19 -7.19 -13.33 -3.77
N LEU A 20 -7.83 -12.31 -4.38
CA LEU A 20 -7.19 -11.49 -5.41
C LEU A 20 -6.01 -10.68 -4.87
N THR A 21 -6.17 -10.01 -3.72
CA THR A 21 -5.08 -9.24 -3.10
C THR A 21 -3.98 -10.14 -2.56
N GLY A 22 -4.31 -11.33 -2.07
CA GLY A 22 -3.32 -12.36 -1.71
C GLY A 22 -2.48 -12.82 -2.90
N LEU A 23 -3.14 -13.12 -4.04
CA LEU A 23 -2.45 -13.49 -5.28
C LEU A 23 -1.58 -12.34 -5.79
N LEU A 24 -2.09 -11.11 -5.79
CA LEU A 24 -1.32 -9.93 -6.21
C LEU A 24 -0.09 -9.70 -5.34
N ARG A 25 -0.19 -9.90 -4.02
CA ARG A 25 0.95 -9.84 -3.12
C ARG A 25 2.01 -10.88 -3.46
N ASN A 26 1.61 -12.10 -3.81
CA ASN A 26 2.54 -13.15 -4.22
C ASN A 26 3.19 -12.83 -5.58
N LEU A 27 2.42 -12.33 -6.55
CA LEU A 27 2.95 -11.87 -7.83
C LEU A 27 3.95 -10.72 -7.63
N ALA A 28 3.60 -9.72 -6.84
CA ALA A 28 4.47 -8.61 -6.50
C ALA A 28 5.74 -9.09 -5.78
N ARG A 29 5.66 -10.11 -4.92
CA ARG A 29 6.83 -10.71 -4.26
C ARG A 29 7.79 -11.36 -5.25
N HIS A 30 7.29 -12.20 -6.16
CA HIS A 30 8.09 -13.05 -7.04
C HIS A 30 8.36 -12.47 -8.44
N SER A 31 7.85 -11.29 -8.76
CA SER A 31 8.08 -10.68 -10.07
C SER A 31 9.56 -10.33 -10.30
N THR A 32 10.10 -10.71 -11.45
CA THR A 32 11.44 -10.31 -11.92
C THR A 32 11.49 -8.85 -12.38
N ASN A 33 10.38 -8.31 -12.90
CA ASN A 33 10.26 -6.91 -13.33
C ASN A 33 9.30 -6.13 -12.43
N LYS A 34 9.84 -5.60 -11.32
CA LYS A 34 9.09 -4.84 -10.30
C LYS A 34 8.47 -3.56 -10.87
N ASP A 35 9.16 -2.88 -11.79
CA ASP A 35 8.69 -1.63 -12.38
C ASP A 35 7.48 -1.84 -13.28
N HIS A 36 7.45 -2.93 -14.05
CA HIS A 36 6.29 -3.28 -14.88
C HIS A 36 5.06 -3.61 -14.02
N ILE A 37 5.24 -4.37 -12.94
CA ILE A 37 4.14 -4.64 -12.00
C ILE A 37 3.69 -3.35 -11.33
N ALA A 38 4.61 -2.50 -10.87
CA ALA A 38 4.29 -1.25 -10.18
C ALA A 38 3.41 -0.34 -11.03
N LYS A 39 3.80 -0.08 -12.28
CA LYS A 39 3.05 0.79 -13.20
C LYS A 39 1.58 0.38 -13.39
N ASN A 40 1.31 -0.92 -13.40
CA ASN A 40 -0.03 -1.44 -13.66
C ASN A 40 -0.85 -1.67 -12.37
N THR A 41 -0.20 -1.82 -11.22
CA THR A 41 -0.88 -2.31 -9.99
C THR A 41 -0.97 -1.26 -8.89
N VAL A 42 -0.02 -0.31 -8.82
CA VAL A 42 0.04 0.64 -7.69
C VAL A 42 -1.22 1.50 -7.60
N ASN A 43 -1.75 2.00 -8.72
CA ASN A 43 -2.99 2.78 -8.72
C ASN A 43 -4.17 1.97 -8.15
N ILE A 44 -4.33 0.72 -8.59
CA ILE A 44 -5.42 -0.16 -8.16
C ILE A 44 -5.27 -0.53 -6.68
N LEU A 45 -4.05 -0.81 -6.23
CA LEU A 45 -3.76 -1.09 -4.83
C LEU A 45 -4.08 0.12 -3.94
N VAL A 46 -3.66 1.32 -4.34
CA VAL A 46 -3.87 2.55 -3.56
C VAL A 46 -5.33 2.98 -3.55
N THR A 47 -6.06 2.81 -4.66
CA THR A 47 -7.51 3.11 -4.70
C THR A 47 -8.29 2.20 -3.77
N LYS A 48 -7.94 0.92 -3.67
CA LYS A 48 -8.58 -0.06 -2.78
C LYS A 48 -8.17 0.05 -1.31
N LEU A 49 -7.10 0.78 -0.97
CA LEU A 49 -6.81 1.10 0.43
C LEU A 49 -7.92 1.97 1.04
N PRO A 50 -8.33 1.71 2.29
CA PRO A 50 -9.21 2.61 3.01
C PRO A 50 -8.50 3.95 3.25
N SER A 51 -9.28 5.00 3.53
CA SER A 51 -8.69 6.33 3.83
C SER A 51 -8.00 6.35 5.20
N ASP A 52 -8.43 5.49 6.12
CA ASP A 52 -7.92 5.32 7.47
C ASP A 52 -8.11 3.85 7.92
N GLY A 53 -7.55 3.46 9.06
CA GLY A 53 -7.71 2.11 9.61
C GLY A 53 -8.97 1.91 10.47
N LEU A 54 -9.86 2.90 10.56
CA LEU A 54 -11.17 2.78 11.25
C LEU A 54 -12.26 2.28 10.30
N GLN A 55 -12.06 2.42 8.99
CA GLN A 55 -12.95 1.85 7.99
C GLN A 55 -12.96 0.32 8.06
N LYS A 56 -14.16 -0.24 8.19
CA LYS A 56 -14.37 -1.71 8.23
C LYS A 56 -14.27 -2.36 6.85
N THR A 57 -14.28 -1.56 5.79
CA THR A 57 -14.19 -2.01 4.39
C THR A 57 -13.07 -1.26 3.67
N PRO A 58 -12.10 -1.96 3.06
CA PRO A 58 -11.93 -3.42 3.06
C PRO A 58 -11.51 -3.97 4.44
N CYS A 59 -11.68 -5.27 4.67
CA CYS A 59 -11.31 -5.88 5.96
C CYS A 59 -9.77 -5.83 6.18
N SER A 60 -9.35 -5.88 7.44
CA SER A 60 -7.93 -5.71 7.79
C SER A 60 -6.99 -6.71 7.09
N GLU A 61 -7.46 -7.92 6.78
CA GLU A 61 -6.69 -8.92 6.02
C GLU A 61 -6.38 -8.45 4.59
N VAL A 62 -7.37 -7.87 3.91
CA VAL A 62 -7.18 -7.28 2.56
C VAL A 62 -6.22 -6.10 2.64
N VAL A 63 -6.35 -5.24 3.65
CA VAL A 63 -5.42 -4.13 3.88
C VAL A 63 -3.99 -4.64 4.09
N VAL A 64 -3.79 -5.68 4.90
CA VAL A 64 -2.49 -6.31 5.10
C VAL A 64 -1.91 -6.87 3.79
N ASN A 65 -2.74 -7.50 2.96
CA ASN A 65 -2.31 -8.02 1.67
C ASN A 65 -1.90 -6.91 0.70
N ILE A 66 -2.69 -5.84 0.62
CA ILE A 66 -2.37 -4.65 -0.19
C ILE A 66 -1.08 -4.00 0.29
N CYS A 67 -0.95 -3.71 1.59
CA CYS A 67 0.28 -3.16 2.16
C CYS A 67 1.48 -4.09 1.91
N GLY A 68 1.29 -5.41 2.01
CA GLY A 68 2.32 -6.39 1.70
C GLY A 68 2.75 -6.36 0.23
N ALA A 69 1.81 -6.24 -0.71
CA ALA A 69 2.10 -6.11 -2.12
C ALA A 69 2.88 -4.81 -2.41
N LEU A 70 2.38 -3.68 -1.90
CA LEU A 70 3.05 -2.39 -2.00
C LEU A 70 4.46 -2.45 -1.44
N ASN A 71 4.65 -3.06 -0.26
CA ASN A 71 5.96 -3.22 0.35
C ASN A 71 6.95 -3.94 -0.58
N HIS A 72 6.54 -5.07 -1.17
CA HIS A 72 7.38 -5.82 -2.10
C HIS A 72 7.74 -5.07 -3.38
N LEU A 73 6.93 -4.08 -3.79
CA LEU A 73 7.23 -3.20 -4.91
C LEU A 73 8.17 -2.07 -4.49
N VAL A 74 7.85 -1.35 -3.41
CA VAL A 74 8.64 -0.19 -2.96
C VAL A 74 10.00 -0.57 -2.37
N THR A 75 10.24 -1.80 -1.91
CA THR A 75 11.57 -2.22 -1.45
C THR A 75 12.60 -2.25 -2.59
N CYS A 76 12.17 -2.54 -3.81
CA CYS A 76 13.06 -2.74 -4.96
C CYS A 76 12.89 -1.69 -6.06
N SER A 77 11.94 -0.77 -5.93
CA SER A 77 11.62 0.22 -6.97
C SER A 77 11.28 1.58 -6.36
N SER A 78 12.13 2.56 -6.64
CA SER A 78 11.85 3.97 -6.31
C SER A 78 10.73 4.54 -7.19
N LEU A 79 10.51 3.99 -8.38
CA LEU A 79 9.37 4.33 -9.24
C LEU A 79 8.05 3.92 -8.56
N ALA A 80 7.99 2.71 -7.99
CA ALA A 80 6.82 2.29 -7.22
C ALA A 80 6.53 3.23 -6.04
N ALA A 81 7.56 3.64 -5.29
CA ALA A 81 7.39 4.58 -4.18
C ALA A 81 6.88 5.95 -4.67
N ARG A 82 7.40 6.45 -5.79
CA ARG A 82 6.92 7.67 -6.42
C ARG A 82 5.45 7.55 -6.85
N ASP A 83 5.08 6.45 -7.49
CA ASP A 83 3.73 6.21 -7.96
C ASP A 83 2.74 6.09 -6.79
N VAL A 84 3.12 5.42 -5.69
CA VAL A 84 2.30 5.38 -4.46
C VAL A 84 2.02 6.80 -3.94
N SER A 85 3.05 7.65 -3.92
CA SER A 85 2.88 9.06 -3.55
C SER A 85 1.99 9.81 -4.54
N TYR A 86 2.16 9.58 -5.85
CA TYR A 86 1.37 10.22 -6.91
C TYR A 86 -0.13 9.90 -6.79
N PHE A 87 -0.49 8.64 -6.57
CA PHE A 87 -1.88 8.19 -6.41
C PHE A 87 -2.47 8.42 -5.01
N ASN A 88 -1.90 9.36 -4.24
CA ASN A 88 -2.38 9.74 -2.91
C ASN A 88 -2.34 8.60 -1.87
N GLY A 89 -1.36 7.69 -1.98
CA GLY A 89 -1.19 6.56 -1.05
C GLY A 89 -0.57 6.94 0.30
N LEU A 90 0.24 8.00 0.36
CA LEU A 90 0.84 8.48 1.62
C LEU A 90 -0.21 8.79 2.70
N PRO A 91 -1.22 9.66 2.49
CA PRO A 91 -2.21 9.95 3.53
C PRO A 91 -2.98 8.70 3.98
N LYS A 92 -3.32 7.79 3.05
CA LYS A 92 -4.00 6.53 3.38
C LYS A 92 -3.16 5.61 4.26
N LEU A 93 -1.90 5.39 3.90
CA LEU A 93 -0.97 4.56 4.68
C LEU A 93 -0.74 5.14 6.08
N ILE A 94 -0.69 6.47 6.19
CA ILE A 94 -0.59 7.16 7.47
C ILE A 94 -1.85 6.95 8.29
N GLY A 95 -3.03 7.17 7.71
CA GLY A 95 -4.30 6.95 8.40
C GLY A 95 -4.47 5.50 8.88
N ILE A 96 -4.03 4.50 8.10
CA ILE A 96 -4.03 3.09 8.51
C ILE A 96 -3.05 2.85 9.65
N LYS A 97 -1.88 3.48 9.62
CA LYS A 97 -0.89 3.38 10.70
C LYS A 97 -1.43 4.01 12.00
N THR A 98 -1.96 5.22 11.95
CA THR A 98 -2.26 6.05 13.14
C THR A 98 -3.68 5.86 13.67
N SER A 99 -4.64 5.56 12.81
CA SER A 99 -6.05 5.45 13.16
C SER A 99 -6.52 4.03 12.90
N HIS A 100 -6.27 3.11 13.84
CA HIS A 100 -6.68 1.72 13.76
C HIS A 100 -7.37 1.29 15.07
N ASP A 101 -8.22 0.27 15.00
CA ASP A 101 -8.76 -0.35 16.21
C ASP A 101 -7.70 -1.23 16.91
N ASN A 102 -7.89 -1.51 18.21
CA ASN A 102 -6.99 -2.40 18.97
C ASN A 102 -7.20 -3.89 18.61
N SER A 103 -7.85 -4.20 17.49
CA SER A 103 -8.00 -5.58 17.04
C SER A 103 -6.68 -6.13 16.53
N SER A 104 -6.51 -7.45 16.57
CA SER A 104 -5.33 -8.11 15.97
C SER A 104 -5.19 -7.79 14.47
N GLY A 105 -6.31 -7.59 13.77
CA GLY A 105 -6.33 -7.21 12.36
C GLY A 105 -5.84 -5.78 12.14
N GLY A 106 -6.38 -4.82 12.89
CA GLY A 106 -5.99 -3.41 12.84
C GLY A 106 -4.51 -3.21 13.12
N LEU A 107 -3.99 -3.83 14.18
CA LEU A 107 -2.56 -3.78 14.54
C LEU A 107 -1.66 -4.34 13.42
N LYS A 108 -2.06 -5.45 12.78
CA LYS A 108 -1.30 -6.02 11.64
C LYS A 108 -1.31 -5.08 10.44
N ALA A 109 -2.45 -4.46 10.13
CA ALA A 109 -2.59 -3.50 9.04
C ALA A 109 -1.71 -2.25 9.29
N ALA A 110 -1.77 -1.70 10.50
CA ALA A 110 -0.95 -0.56 10.92
C ALA A 110 0.55 -0.86 10.80
N ARG A 111 0.99 -2.04 11.26
CA ARG A 111 2.39 -2.48 11.12
C ARG A 111 2.81 -2.63 9.66
N ALA A 112 1.95 -3.21 8.82
CA ALA A 112 2.23 -3.37 7.40
C ALA A 112 2.35 -2.00 6.69
N ALA A 113 1.44 -1.07 6.99
CA ALA A 113 1.47 0.29 6.46
C ALA A 113 2.73 1.05 6.91
N SER A 114 3.09 0.94 8.20
CA SER A 114 4.33 1.49 8.75
C SER A 114 5.56 0.98 8.00
N THR A 115 5.61 -0.32 7.69
CA THR A 115 6.73 -0.92 6.94
C THR A 115 6.86 -0.35 5.53
N VAL A 116 5.72 -0.15 4.84
CA VAL A 116 5.70 0.48 3.51
C VAL A 116 6.25 1.90 3.59
N LEU A 117 5.79 2.68 4.56
CA LEU A 117 6.28 4.05 4.79
C LEU A 117 7.79 4.05 5.08
N CYS A 118 8.29 3.17 5.97
CA CYS A 118 9.73 3.01 6.22
C CYS A 118 10.53 2.84 4.91
N ASN A 119 10.09 1.94 4.05
CA ASN A 119 10.78 1.67 2.79
C ASN A 119 10.68 2.82 1.79
N MET A 120 9.53 3.49 1.71
CA MET A 120 9.36 4.68 0.87
C MET A 120 10.27 5.84 1.30
N PHE A 121 10.45 6.05 2.60
CA PHE A 121 11.28 7.13 3.16
C PHE A 121 12.77 6.82 3.17
N GLN A 122 13.22 5.64 2.76
CA GLN A 122 14.64 5.39 2.49
C GLN A 122 15.11 6.10 1.20
N TYR A 123 14.19 6.43 0.29
CA TYR A 123 14.51 7.14 -0.95
C TYR A 123 14.65 8.64 -0.72
N SER A 124 15.86 9.09 -0.38
CA SER A 124 16.21 10.51 -0.17
C SER A 124 15.79 11.43 -1.33
N LYS A 125 15.86 10.93 -2.57
CA LYS A 125 15.42 11.66 -3.78
C LYS A 125 13.94 12.05 -3.76
N LEU A 126 13.08 11.28 -3.07
CA LEU A 126 11.65 11.53 -2.98
C LEU A 126 11.27 12.41 -1.77
N HIS A 127 12.21 12.70 -0.86
CA HIS A 127 11.91 13.48 0.36
C HIS A 127 11.39 14.88 0.06
N ARG A 128 11.92 15.53 -0.98
CA ARG A 128 11.44 16.86 -1.42
C ARG A 128 9.97 16.77 -1.84
N ASP A 129 9.62 15.76 -2.63
CA ASP A 129 8.25 15.56 -3.11
C ASP A 129 7.29 15.24 -1.97
N TYR A 130 7.73 14.40 -1.02
CA TYR A 130 6.94 14.10 0.18
C TYR A 130 6.72 15.36 1.03
N LYS A 131 7.76 16.18 1.22
CA LYS A 131 7.68 17.43 1.99
C LYS A 131 6.74 18.44 1.34
N LEU A 132 6.76 18.56 0.01
CA LEU A 132 5.82 19.42 -0.73
C LEU A 132 4.36 19.00 -0.52
N LYS A 133 4.12 17.71 -0.28
CA LYS A 133 2.81 17.15 0.07
C LYS A 133 2.49 17.20 1.57
N GLY A 134 3.35 17.82 2.38
CA GLY A 134 3.18 17.93 3.84
C GLY A 134 3.70 16.76 4.66
N PHE A 135 4.38 15.79 4.04
CA PHE A 135 4.88 14.59 4.71
C PHE A 135 6.39 14.67 4.96
N ALA A 136 6.81 14.66 6.22
CA ALA A 136 8.21 14.63 6.63
C ALA A 136 8.51 13.37 7.44
N ALA A 137 9.65 12.73 7.19
CA ALA A 137 10.08 11.49 7.85
C ALA A 137 9.95 11.56 9.38
N CYS A 138 10.40 12.67 9.98
CA CYS A 138 10.36 12.88 11.43
C CYS A 138 8.93 12.82 12.00
N ARG A 139 7.92 13.34 11.29
CA ARG A 139 6.51 13.30 11.74
C ARG A 139 5.88 11.92 11.62
N LEU A 140 6.44 11.05 10.79
CA LEU A 140 5.85 9.75 10.45
C LEU A 140 6.34 8.61 11.32
N PHE A 141 7.47 8.76 12.00
CA PHE A 141 8.03 7.73 12.90
C PHE A 141 7.84 8.04 14.39
N LEU A 142 7.36 9.23 14.74
CA LEU A 142 7.16 9.70 16.13
C LEU A 142 5.70 9.62 16.63
N GLN A 143 4.78 9.11 15.82
CA GLN A 143 3.39 8.80 16.18
C GLN A 143 3.10 7.33 15.88
#